data_AF-L2GWA4-F1
#
_entry.id   AF-L2GWA4-F1
#
_cell.length_a   1.000
_cell.length_b   1.000
_cell.length_c   1.000
_cell.angle_alpha   90.00
_cell.angle_beta   90.00
_cell.angle_gamma   90.00
#
_symmetry.space_group_name_H-M   'P 1'
#
loop_
_entity.id
_entity.type
_entity.pdbx_description
1 polymer ?
#
loop_
_entity_poly.entity_id
_entity_poly.type
_entity_poly.pdbx_seq_one_letter_code
_entity_poly.pdbx_strand_id
1 'polypeptide(L)'
;MESKKINKTIKLLKKCYNQPIIFQILHNHLSFLVQDEYKFPFHLYPDMFSKILIASTSSQAYINLDSKILVFLKECRESAKYSLIIRYKMKIILYYLINQPYDMFNKFICFEIINNYCKVPELECLIADYIRKYALANFFEVKLKKPMPAEYLDLYLRKSVSDNINLRMKLLPLCAVHAHKGISLNDFNFDYNVQSTVLLEALTFYAKFTEKVLDIKHILPSNDNFVLFFKIFLNRERTQGRNAENQNSTVFKELDYRKLMIRDNLLFKSLKEEFLLTEDKKKYLCELKKVVIELEKTCKGFST
;
A
#
# COMPACT_ATOMS: atom_id res chain seq x y z
N MET A 1 -4.52 -37.27 18.24
CA MET A 1 -5.64 -37.28 17.28
C MET A 1 -5.67 -36.01 16.41
N GLU A 2 -5.21 -34.87 16.94
CA GLU A 2 -5.11 -33.58 16.24
C GLU A 2 -4.13 -33.57 15.07
N SER A 3 -2.95 -34.21 15.18
CA SER A 3 -1.99 -34.28 14.06
C SER A 3 -2.58 -34.86 12.76
N LYS A 4 -3.47 -35.86 12.85
CA LYS A 4 -4.19 -36.39 11.66
C LYS A 4 -5.16 -35.37 11.08
N LYS A 5 -5.88 -34.61 11.93
CA LYS A 5 -6.79 -33.54 11.51
C LYS A 5 -6.03 -32.39 10.86
N ILE A 6 -4.95 -31.92 11.48
CA ILE A 6 -4.06 -30.87 10.94
C ILE A 6 -3.52 -31.28 9.57
N ASN A 7 -2.99 -32.50 9.43
CA ASN A 7 -2.50 -33.03 8.16
C ASN A 7 -3.59 -33.07 7.08
N LYS A 8 -4.81 -33.47 7.45
CA LYS A 8 -5.95 -33.48 6.53
C LYS A 8 -6.31 -32.05 6.10
N THR A 9 -6.39 -31.11 7.03
CA THR A 9 -6.70 -29.70 6.76
C THR A 9 -5.65 -29.06 5.85
N ILE A 10 -4.35 -29.28 6.10
CA ILE A 10 -3.25 -28.79 5.24
C ILE A 10 -3.35 -29.39 3.83
N LYS A 11 -3.64 -30.69 3.71
CA LYS A 11 -3.82 -31.34 2.40
C LYS A 11 -4.99 -30.73 1.63
N LEU A 12 -6.09 -30.40 2.31
CA LEU A 12 -7.25 -29.74 1.70
C LEU A 12 -6.89 -28.32 1.27
N LEU A 13 -6.28 -27.53 2.16
CA LEU A 13 -5.81 -26.18 1.87
C LEU A 13 -4.99 -26.17 0.58
N LYS A 14 -3.98 -27.04 0.43
CA LYS A 14 -3.15 -27.08 -0.78
C LYS A 14 -3.91 -27.34 -2.09
N LYS A 15 -5.13 -27.86 -2.03
CA LYS A 15 -5.99 -28.13 -3.20
C LYS A 15 -6.98 -26.99 -3.49
N CYS A 16 -7.19 -26.06 -2.58
CA CYS A 16 -8.19 -24.98 -2.69
C CYS A 16 -7.72 -23.75 -3.49
N TYR A 17 -6.84 -23.91 -4.48
CA TYR A 17 -6.18 -22.78 -5.14
C TYR A 17 -7.13 -21.84 -5.90
N ASN A 18 -8.31 -22.32 -6.28
CA ASN A 18 -9.37 -21.57 -6.97
C ASN A 18 -10.60 -21.31 -6.08
N GLN A 19 -10.53 -21.59 -4.78
CA GLN A 19 -11.66 -21.51 -3.86
C GLN A 19 -11.31 -20.64 -2.63
N PRO A 20 -11.28 -19.30 -2.75
CA PRO A 20 -10.80 -18.41 -1.70
C PRO A 20 -11.63 -18.48 -0.40
N ILE A 21 -12.95 -18.64 -0.52
CA ILE A 21 -13.84 -18.78 0.65
C ILE A 21 -13.53 -20.08 1.41
N ILE A 22 -13.39 -21.19 0.69
CA ILE A 22 -13.07 -22.48 1.29
C ILE A 22 -11.67 -22.46 1.91
N PHE A 23 -10.71 -21.80 1.24
CA PHE A 23 -9.38 -21.56 1.80
C PHE A 23 -9.47 -20.85 3.15
N GLN A 24 -10.22 -19.74 3.25
CA GLN A 24 -10.35 -19.00 4.50
C GLN A 24 -10.98 -19.83 5.62
N ILE A 25 -12.05 -20.58 5.31
CA ILE A 25 -12.71 -21.45 6.29
C ILE A 25 -11.74 -22.51 6.82
N LEU A 26 -11.00 -23.16 5.92
CA LEU A 26 -10.02 -24.17 6.30
C LEU A 26 -8.80 -23.58 7.04
N HIS A 27 -8.40 -22.36 6.70
CA HIS A 27 -7.30 -21.65 7.37
C HIS A 27 -7.68 -21.24 8.79
N ASN A 28 -8.90 -20.71 8.99
CA ASN A 28 -9.46 -20.44 10.31
C ASN A 28 -9.58 -21.72 11.14
N HIS A 29 -10.03 -22.82 10.54
CA HIS A 29 -10.08 -24.11 11.21
C HIS A 29 -8.69 -24.62 11.59
N LEU A 30 -7.70 -24.44 10.71
CA LEU A 30 -6.30 -24.77 11.03
C LEU A 30 -5.79 -23.93 12.21
N SER A 31 -6.14 -22.64 12.27
CA SER A 31 -5.79 -21.77 13.40
C SER A 31 -6.38 -22.27 14.71
N PHE A 32 -7.66 -22.61 14.73
CA PHE A 32 -8.30 -23.21 15.89
C PHE A 32 -7.61 -24.52 16.33
N LEU A 33 -7.21 -25.37 15.38
CA LEU A 33 -6.51 -26.63 15.70
C LEU A 33 -5.10 -26.44 16.27
N VAL A 34 -4.46 -25.30 16.02
CA VAL A 34 -3.06 -25.03 16.38
C VAL A 34 -2.94 -24.00 17.52
N GLN A 35 -4.04 -23.38 17.93
CA GLN A 35 -4.07 -22.23 18.85
C GLN A 35 -3.38 -22.49 20.21
N ASP A 36 -3.43 -23.73 20.70
CA ASP A 36 -2.95 -24.11 22.04
C ASP A 36 -1.53 -24.71 22.03
N GLU A 37 -0.90 -24.84 20.85
CA GLU A 37 0.42 -25.46 20.72
C GLU A 37 1.57 -24.43 20.74
N TYR A 38 2.10 -24.14 21.94
CA TYR A 38 3.23 -23.21 22.12
C TYR A 38 4.53 -23.66 21.40
N LYS A 39 4.73 -24.97 21.19
CA LYS A 39 5.88 -25.53 20.45
C LYS A 39 5.41 -26.51 19.38
N PHE A 40 4.96 -25.97 18.25
CA PHE A 40 4.51 -26.80 17.14
C PHE A 40 5.65 -27.65 16.54
N PRO A 41 5.47 -28.98 16.34
CA PRO A 41 6.52 -29.87 15.85
C PRO A 41 6.74 -29.75 14.33
N PHE A 42 7.31 -28.63 13.87
CA PHE A 42 7.56 -28.34 12.45
C PHE A 42 8.43 -29.38 11.72
N HIS A 43 9.20 -30.20 12.43
CA HIS A 43 10.01 -31.28 11.84
C HIS A 43 9.15 -32.40 11.23
N LEU A 44 7.90 -32.57 11.67
CA LEU A 44 6.96 -33.56 11.13
C LEU A 44 6.40 -33.19 9.75
N TYR A 45 6.67 -31.98 9.26
CA TYR A 45 6.15 -31.44 8.01
C TYR A 45 7.30 -31.14 7.07
N PRO A 46 7.64 -31.98 6.09
CA PRO A 46 8.86 -31.81 5.30
C PRO A 46 8.78 -30.64 4.32
N ASP A 47 7.60 -30.33 3.79
CA ASP A 47 7.44 -29.34 2.73
C ASP A 47 7.26 -27.92 3.29
N MET A 48 7.84 -26.95 2.57
CA MET A 48 7.83 -25.54 2.93
C MET A 48 6.42 -24.98 3.08
N PHE A 49 5.48 -25.31 2.19
CA PHE A 49 4.14 -24.72 2.20
C PHE A 49 3.28 -25.22 3.37
N SER A 50 3.44 -26.47 3.83
CA SER A 50 2.81 -26.88 5.10
C SER A 50 3.31 -26.04 6.26
N LYS A 51 4.64 -25.85 6.35
CA LYS A 51 5.26 -25.05 7.42
C LYS A 51 4.75 -23.61 7.38
N ILE A 52 4.66 -23.00 6.20
CA ILE A 52 4.10 -21.66 6.02
C ILE A 52 2.63 -21.62 6.46
N LEU A 53 1.81 -22.58 6.04
CA LEU A 53 0.39 -22.62 6.41
C LEU A 53 0.20 -22.69 7.93
N ILE A 54 0.94 -23.56 8.61
CA ILE A 54 0.89 -23.65 10.06
C ILE A 54 1.41 -22.36 10.71
N ALA A 55 2.56 -21.85 10.28
CA ALA A 55 3.13 -20.63 10.85
C ALA A 55 2.29 -19.37 10.53
N SER A 56 1.41 -19.43 9.54
CA SER A 56 0.49 -18.36 9.22
C SER A 56 -0.72 -18.30 10.14
N THR A 57 -0.96 -19.29 11.00
CA THR A 57 -2.16 -19.33 11.85
C THR A 57 -1.96 -18.84 13.27
N SER A 58 -0.71 -18.60 13.70
CA SER A 58 -0.39 -18.07 15.03
C SER A 58 0.89 -17.24 14.99
N SER A 59 0.90 -16.12 15.70
CA SER A 59 2.09 -15.28 15.89
C SER A 59 3.16 -15.97 16.76
N GLN A 60 2.80 -17.02 17.50
CA GLN A 60 3.71 -17.78 18.37
C GLN A 60 4.42 -18.92 17.63
N ALA A 61 3.86 -19.38 16.50
CA ALA A 61 4.39 -20.48 15.70
C ALA A 61 5.51 -19.99 14.78
N TYR A 62 6.68 -19.69 15.36
CA TYR A 62 7.81 -19.15 14.63
C TYR A 62 8.62 -20.23 13.90
N ILE A 63 8.97 -19.95 12.63
CA ILE A 63 9.95 -20.69 11.86
C ILE A 63 10.67 -19.76 10.88
N ASN A 64 12.01 -19.79 10.85
CA ASN A 64 12.78 -18.99 9.90
C ASN A 64 12.69 -19.61 8.49
N LEU A 65 11.84 -19.03 7.65
CA LEU A 65 11.62 -19.45 6.25
C LEU A 65 12.08 -18.40 5.23
N ASP A 66 12.72 -17.32 5.68
CA ASP A 66 12.98 -16.13 4.86
C ASP A 66 13.80 -16.42 3.61
N SER A 67 14.86 -17.21 3.74
CA SER A 67 15.71 -17.59 2.61
C SER A 67 14.93 -18.39 1.57
N LYS A 68 14.12 -19.35 2.01
CA LYS A 68 13.29 -20.18 1.12
C LYS A 68 12.20 -19.37 0.44
N ILE A 69 11.56 -18.45 1.16
CA ILE A 69 10.57 -17.51 0.61
C ILE A 69 11.21 -16.64 -0.46
N LEU A 70 12.38 -16.07 -0.16
CA LEU A 70 13.07 -15.19 -1.11
C LEU A 70 13.52 -15.92 -2.37
N VAL A 71 14.03 -17.16 -2.24
CA VAL A 71 14.36 -18.03 -3.39
C VAL A 71 13.12 -18.28 -4.23
N PHE A 72 12.02 -18.71 -3.61
CA PHE A 72 10.77 -18.97 -4.32
C PHE A 72 10.26 -17.72 -5.08
N LEU A 73 10.30 -16.54 -4.44
CA LEU A 73 9.90 -15.28 -5.08
C LEU A 73 10.79 -14.99 -6.30
N LYS A 74 12.11 -15.10 -6.18
CA LYS A 74 13.02 -14.81 -7.30
C LYS A 74 12.79 -15.75 -8.50
N GLU A 75 12.55 -17.04 -8.24
CA GLU A 75 12.32 -18.04 -9.29
C GLU A 75 10.96 -17.86 -9.99
N CYS A 76 9.96 -17.31 -9.30
CA CYS A 76 8.58 -17.27 -9.79
C CYS A 76 8.13 -15.91 -10.38
N ARG A 77 9.04 -14.95 -10.59
CA ARG A 77 8.72 -13.56 -11.01
C ARG A 77 7.80 -13.51 -12.24
N GLU A 78 8.20 -14.18 -13.32
CA GLU A 78 7.44 -14.15 -14.58
C GLU A 78 6.21 -15.07 -14.52
N SER A 79 6.39 -16.26 -13.95
CA SER A 79 5.35 -17.28 -13.92
C SER A 79 4.14 -16.86 -13.07
N ALA A 80 4.30 -15.97 -12.09
CA ALA A 80 3.20 -15.47 -11.27
C ALA A 80 2.16 -14.64 -12.05
N LYS A 81 2.53 -14.07 -13.20
CA LYS A 81 1.59 -13.34 -14.07
C LYS A 81 0.57 -14.28 -14.71
N TYR A 82 0.95 -15.53 -14.94
CA TYR A 82 0.16 -16.49 -15.73
C TYR A 82 -0.37 -17.65 -14.88
N SER A 83 0.44 -18.19 -13.97
CA SER A 83 0.11 -19.41 -13.22
C SER A 83 -0.75 -19.12 -11.99
N LEU A 84 -1.96 -19.68 -11.98
CA LEU A 84 -2.87 -19.64 -10.83
C LEU A 84 -2.28 -20.34 -9.61
N ILE A 85 -1.56 -21.45 -9.80
CA ILE A 85 -0.92 -22.21 -8.73
C ILE A 85 0.17 -21.38 -8.04
N ILE A 86 0.95 -20.62 -8.82
CA ILE A 86 1.98 -19.74 -8.27
C ILE A 86 1.33 -18.58 -7.53
N ARG A 87 0.32 -17.92 -8.12
CA ARG A 87 -0.47 -16.88 -7.43
C ARG A 87 -1.03 -17.39 -6.10
N TYR A 88 -1.56 -18.61 -6.08
CA TYR A 88 -2.05 -19.23 -4.86
C TYR A 88 -0.96 -19.46 -3.81
N LYS A 89 0.20 -20.00 -4.21
CA LYS A 89 1.37 -20.13 -3.33
C LYS A 89 1.83 -18.77 -2.79
N MET A 90 1.74 -17.71 -3.59
CA MET A 90 2.03 -16.34 -3.16
C MET A 90 1.03 -15.81 -2.15
N LYS A 91 -0.27 -16.10 -2.33
CA LYS A 91 -1.30 -15.81 -1.31
C LYS A 91 -0.92 -16.44 0.02
N ILE A 92 -0.58 -17.75 0.04
CA ILE A 92 -0.15 -18.44 1.27
C ILE A 92 1.05 -17.73 1.95
N ILE A 93 2.05 -17.32 1.17
CA ILE A 93 3.21 -16.57 1.68
C ILE A 93 2.78 -15.22 2.26
N LEU A 94 1.90 -14.47 1.59
CA LEU A 94 1.42 -13.19 2.09
C LEU A 94 0.62 -13.34 3.40
N TYR A 95 -0.25 -14.35 3.51
CA TYR A 95 -0.95 -14.68 4.77
C TYR A 95 0.03 -14.90 5.91
N TYR A 96 1.09 -15.68 5.66
CA TYR A 96 2.15 -15.89 6.63
C TYR A 96 2.84 -14.58 7.04
N LEU A 97 3.28 -13.77 6.07
CA LEU A 97 3.99 -12.52 6.33
C LEU A 97 3.14 -11.47 7.07
N ILE A 98 1.84 -11.43 6.79
CA ILE A 98 0.87 -10.56 7.49
C ILE A 98 0.74 -11.00 8.95
N ASN A 99 0.72 -12.30 9.23
CA ASN A 99 0.51 -12.83 10.59
C ASN A 99 1.81 -12.98 11.42
N GLN A 100 2.98 -12.72 10.84
CA GLN A 100 4.24 -12.74 11.60
C GLN A 100 4.30 -11.65 12.68
N PRO A 101 5.09 -11.81 13.74
CA PRO A 101 5.47 -10.71 14.62
C PRO A 101 6.15 -9.55 13.86
N TYR A 102 6.02 -8.32 14.37
CA TYR A 102 6.52 -7.12 13.71
C TYR A 102 8.06 -7.03 13.65
N ASP A 103 8.76 -7.65 14.59
CA ASP A 103 10.22 -7.74 14.66
C ASP A 103 10.84 -8.63 13.56
N MET A 104 10.01 -9.43 12.88
CA MET A 104 10.40 -10.33 11.79
C MET A 104 10.41 -9.66 10.41
N PHE A 105 10.32 -8.33 10.33
CA PHE A 105 10.31 -7.63 9.05
C PHE A 105 11.58 -7.94 8.22
N ASN A 106 11.37 -8.46 7.01
CA ASN A 106 12.44 -8.73 6.06
C ASN A 106 12.39 -7.78 4.86
N LYS A 107 13.40 -6.90 4.79
CA LYS A 107 13.54 -5.89 3.72
C LYS A 107 13.63 -6.51 2.33
N PHE A 108 14.37 -7.60 2.16
CA PHE A 108 14.55 -8.23 0.85
C PHE A 108 13.26 -8.85 0.33
N ILE A 109 12.53 -9.55 1.20
CA ILE A 109 11.21 -10.10 0.85
C ILE A 109 10.24 -8.97 0.49
N CYS A 110 10.24 -7.89 1.29
CA CYS A 110 9.39 -6.73 1.03
C CYS A 110 9.68 -6.09 -0.33
N PHE A 111 10.95 -5.83 -0.63
CA PHE A 111 11.35 -5.26 -1.90
C PHE A 111 10.95 -6.16 -3.09
N GLU A 112 11.18 -7.47 -2.95
CA GLU A 112 10.87 -8.44 -4.00
C GLU A 112 9.36 -8.50 -4.30
N ILE A 113 8.52 -8.48 -3.25
CA ILE A 113 7.06 -8.40 -3.36
C ILE A 113 6.63 -7.14 -4.09
N ILE A 114 7.10 -5.98 -3.63
CA ILE A 114 6.71 -4.69 -4.22
C ILE A 114 7.14 -4.64 -5.70
N ASN A 115 8.37 -5.04 -5.97
CA ASN A 115 8.94 -4.86 -7.29
C ASN A 115 8.30 -5.78 -8.34
N ASN A 116 7.94 -7.02 -7.99
CA ASN A 116 7.52 -8.00 -9.00
C ASN A 116 6.05 -8.39 -8.93
N TYR A 117 5.38 -8.17 -7.80
CA TYR A 117 4.05 -8.76 -7.55
C TYR A 117 2.93 -7.75 -7.32
N CYS A 118 3.23 -6.47 -7.09
CA CYS A 118 2.21 -5.43 -6.86
C CYS A 118 1.14 -5.32 -7.93
N LYS A 119 1.47 -5.61 -9.20
CA LYS A 119 0.54 -5.50 -10.33
C LYS A 119 -0.25 -6.78 -10.61
N VAL A 120 -0.16 -7.78 -9.74
CA VAL A 120 -0.94 -9.03 -9.88
C VAL A 120 -2.30 -8.82 -9.19
N PRO A 121 -3.43 -8.74 -9.93
CA PRO A 121 -4.71 -8.29 -9.37
C PRO A 121 -5.18 -9.08 -8.15
N GLU A 122 -4.98 -10.40 -8.16
CA GLU A 122 -5.39 -11.29 -7.06
C GLU A 122 -4.55 -11.16 -5.79
N LEU A 123 -3.37 -10.53 -5.87
CA LEU A 123 -2.44 -10.37 -4.74
C LEU A 123 -2.48 -8.94 -4.18
N GLU A 124 -3.05 -8.00 -4.92
CA GLU A 124 -2.94 -6.57 -4.65
C GLU A 124 -3.37 -6.21 -3.22
N CYS A 125 -4.53 -6.70 -2.77
CA CYS A 125 -5.02 -6.43 -1.41
C CYS A 125 -4.10 -7.00 -0.32
N LEU A 126 -3.64 -8.25 -0.49
CA LEU A 126 -2.75 -8.90 0.48
C LEU A 126 -1.36 -8.23 0.53
N ILE A 127 -0.87 -7.75 -0.62
CA ILE A 127 0.37 -6.97 -0.66
C ILE A 127 0.16 -5.64 0.05
N ALA A 128 -0.95 -4.94 -0.21
CA ALA A 128 -1.29 -3.71 0.48
C ALA A 128 -1.30 -3.89 2.00
N ASP A 129 -1.88 -5.00 2.49
CA ASP A 129 -1.88 -5.33 3.91
C ASP A 129 -0.52 -5.55 4.51
N TYR A 130 0.29 -6.35 3.82
CA TYR A 130 1.66 -6.59 4.25
C TYR A 130 2.45 -5.28 4.33
N ILE A 131 2.37 -4.41 3.32
CA ILE A 131 3.07 -3.12 3.32
C ILE A 131 2.54 -2.20 4.43
N ARG A 132 1.22 -2.07 4.53
CA ARG A 132 0.56 -1.20 5.50
C ARG A 132 0.88 -1.58 6.94
N LYS A 133 0.93 -2.87 7.26
CA LYS A 133 1.31 -3.37 8.58
C LYS A 133 2.60 -2.73 9.07
N TYR A 134 3.66 -2.73 8.25
CA TYR A 134 4.95 -2.17 8.66
C TYR A 134 5.04 -0.66 8.47
N ALA A 135 4.38 -0.09 7.45
CA ALA A 135 4.32 1.36 7.25
C ALA A 135 3.63 2.08 8.41
N LEU A 136 2.59 1.46 8.99
CA LEU A 136 1.83 2.00 10.12
C LEU A 136 2.26 1.43 11.48
N ALA A 137 3.26 0.54 11.57
CA ALA A 137 3.67 -0.05 12.85
C ALA A 137 4.09 1.02 13.86
N ASN A 138 4.86 2.01 13.40
CA ASN A 138 5.24 3.17 14.20
C ASN A 138 4.05 4.08 14.55
N PHE A 139 2.91 3.98 13.88
CA PHE A 139 1.68 4.71 14.24
C PHE A 139 0.86 4.00 15.33
N PHE A 140 1.06 2.70 15.51
CA PHE A 140 0.36 1.88 16.52
C PHE A 140 1.24 1.51 17.72
N GLU A 141 2.28 2.29 18.02
CA GLU A 141 3.17 2.08 19.19
C GLU A 141 3.95 0.77 19.12
N VAL A 142 3.97 0.14 17.94
CA VAL A 142 4.67 -1.11 17.72
C VAL A 142 6.13 -0.81 17.40
N LYS A 143 7.01 -1.05 18.36
CA LYS A 143 8.47 -0.93 18.15
C LYS A 143 8.94 -1.96 17.14
N LEU A 144 9.23 -1.50 15.92
CA LEU A 144 9.89 -2.30 14.91
C LEU A 144 11.36 -2.48 15.25
N LYS A 145 11.86 -3.72 15.23
CA LYS A 145 13.30 -4.00 15.31
C LYS A 145 14.05 -3.45 14.09
N LYS A 146 13.40 -3.42 12.92
CA LYS A 146 13.89 -2.86 11.67
C LYS A 146 12.78 -2.08 10.99
N PRO A 147 12.87 -0.75 10.85
CA PRO A 147 11.85 0.02 10.15
C PRO A 147 11.84 -0.32 8.65
N MET A 148 10.67 -0.17 8.04
CA MET A 148 10.53 -0.20 6.58
C MET A 148 11.26 1.00 5.98
N PRO A 149 12.16 0.80 4.99
CA PRO A 149 12.77 1.92 4.27
C PRO A 149 11.71 2.76 3.56
N ALA A 150 11.80 4.08 3.64
CA ALA A 150 10.84 5.00 3.02
C ALA A 150 10.76 4.80 1.50
N GLU A 151 11.88 4.46 0.85
CA GLU A 151 11.97 4.22 -0.58
C GLU A 151 11.11 3.03 -1.04
N TYR A 152 10.80 2.09 -0.14
CA TYR A 152 9.95 0.95 -0.46
C TYR A 152 8.49 1.37 -0.52
N LEU A 153 8.06 2.24 0.40
CA LEU A 153 6.73 2.83 0.37
C LEU A 153 6.56 3.65 -0.90
N ASP A 154 7.53 4.51 -1.24
CA ASP A 154 7.53 5.26 -2.49
C ASP A 154 7.44 4.36 -3.72
N LEU A 155 8.22 3.27 -3.76
CA LEU A 155 8.18 2.30 -4.85
C LEU A 155 6.80 1.63 -4.96
N TYR A 156 6.23 1.21 -3.84
CA TYR A 156 4.90 0.60 -3.78
C TYR A 156 3.83 1.56 -4.33
N LEU A 157 3.87 2.82 -3.89
CA LEU A 157 2.94 3.85 -4.32
C LEU A 157 3.08 4.13 -5.81
N ARG A 158 4.30 4.36 -6.31
CA ARG A 158 4.54 4.57 -7.76
C ARG A 158 3.99 3.42 -8.61
N LYS A 159 4.10 2.18 -8.15
CA LYS A 159 3.57 1.01 -8.87
C LYS A 159 2.07 0.85 -8.76
N SER A 160 1.48 1.29 -7.66
CA SER A 160 0.04 1.20 -7.38
C SER A 160 -0.76 2.35 -7.99
N VAL A 161 -0.09 3.44 -8.39
CA VAL A 161 -0.70 4.71 -8.83
C VAL A 161 -1.02 4.81 -10.34
N SER A 162 -1.09 3.69 -11.08
CA SER A 162 -1.47 3.72 -12.50
C SER A 162 -2.97 3.99 -12.74
N ASP A 163 -3.25 4.92 -13.67
CA ASP A 163 -4.47 5.40 -14.39
C ASP A 163 -5.90 5.26 -13.85
N ASN A 164 -6.21 4.39 -12.89
CA ASN A 164 -7.56 4.27 -12.32
C ASN A 164 -7.51 3.65 -10.92
N ILE A 165 -6.98 4.40 -9.94
CA ILE A 165 -7.02 3.95 -8.55
C ILE A 165 -8.40 4.23 -7.95
N ASN A 166 -9.17 3.18 -7.71
CA ASN A 166 -10.25 3.25 -6.72
C ASN A 166 -9.64 3.09 -5.32
N LEU A 167 -9.03 4.17 -4.81
CA LEU A 167 -8.39 4.23 -3.48
C LEU A 167 -9.32 3.69 -2.38
N ARG A 168 -10.64 3.97 -2.50
CA ARG A 168 -11.68 3.49 -1.59
C ARG A 168 -11.70 1.96 -1.45
N MET A 169 -11.53 1.19 -2.52
CA MET A 169 -11.64 -0.28 -2.45
C MET A 169 -10.40 -0.97 -1.85
N LYS A 170 -9.23 -0.32 -1.86
CA LYS A 170 -7.97 -0.90 -1.38
C LYS A 170 -7.71 -0.64 0.12
N LEU A 171 -8.42 0.31 0.72
CA LEU A 171 -8.22 0.77 2.10
C LEU A 171 -9.30 0.29 3.08
N LEU A 172 -10.47 -0.12 2.58
CA LEU A 172 -11.67 -0.34 3.39
C LEU A 172 -11.74 -1.65 4.22
N PRO A 173 -11.14 -2.81 3.86
CA PRO A 173 -11.38 -4.03 4.65
C PRO A 173 -10.38 -4.34 5.77
N LEU A 174 -9.29 -3.60 5.97
CA LEU A 174 -8.10 -4.20 6.63
C LEU A 174 -7.47 -3.39 7.78
N CYS A 175 -7.99 -2.19 8.10
CA CYS A 175 -7.46 -1.30 9.16
C CYS A 175 -7.96 -1.58 10.59
N ALA A 176 -8.28 -2.83 10.90
CA ALA A 176 -8.77 -3.22 12.21
C ALA A 176 -7.82 -4.20 12.89
N VAL A 177 -6.84 -3.68 13.63
CA VAL A 177 -6.47 -4.33 14.89
C VAL A 177 -7.12 -3.48 15.98
N HIS A 178 -8.42 -3.67 16.19
CA HIS A 178 -9.19 -2.99 17.25
C HIS A 178 -8.59 -3.23 18.65
N ALA A 179 -7.67 -4.19 18.79
CA ALA A 179 -7.02 -4.57 20.02
C ALA A 179 -5.82 -3.67 20.42
N HIS A 180 -5.38 -2.71 19.60
CA HIS A 180 -4.20 -1.90 19.89
C HIS A 180 -4.51 -0.40 19.96
N LYS A 181 -3.95 0.25 20.97
CA LYS A 181 -4.01 1.71 21.17
C LYS A 181 -3.05 2.38 20.18
N GLY A 182 -3.48 3.43 19.48
CA GLY A 182 -2.59 4.19 18.59
C GLY A 182 -1.70 5.19 19.34
N ILE A 183 -0.57 5.60 18.74
CA ILE A 183 0.33 6.64 19.31
C ILE A 183 -0.26 8.02 19.10
N SER A 184 -0.05 8.88 20.09
CA SER A 184 -0.05 10.34 19.90
C SER A 184 0.79 10.77 18.70
N LEU A 185 0.15 11.41 17.72
CA LEU A 185 0.80 12.04 16.57
C LEU A 185 1.17 13.51 16.83
N ASN A 186 1.18 13.97 18.08
CA ASN A 186 1.48 15.37 18.41
C ASN A 186 2.80 15.89 17.80
N ASP A 187 3.80 15.01 17.68
CA ASP A 187 5.13 15.35 17.12
C ASP A 187 5.24 15.09 15.60
N PHE A 188 4.20 14.53 14.96
CA PHE A 188 4.24 14.25 13.53
C PHE A 188 3.99 15.53 12.73
N ASN A 189 4.92 15.84 11.82
CA ASN A 189 4.83 16.98 10.94
C ASN A 189 4.18 16.55 9.61
N PHE A 190 2.91 16.89 9.41
CA PHE A 190 2.19 16.62 8.18
C PHE A 190 2.74 17.47 7.03
N ASP A 191 2.77 16.88 5.82
CA ASP A 191 3.23 17.55 4.61
C ASP A 191 2.50 16.97 3.38
N TYR A 192 2.73 17.51 2.18
CA TYR A 192 2.22 17.00 0.89
C TYR A 192 2.93 15.71 0.44
N ASN A 193 3.13 14.78 1.36
CA ASN A 193 3.71 13.48 1.09
C ASN A 193 2.67 12.37 1.29
N VAL A 194 2.90 11.24 0.62
CA VAL A 194 1.92 10.15 0.64
C VAL A 194 1.81 9.51 2.03
N GLN A 195 2.89 9.53 2.82
CA GLN A 195 2.86 9.09 4.20
C GLN A 195 1.83 9.87 5.02
N SER A 196 1.75 11.20 4.85
CA SER A 196 0.76 12.07 5.49
C SER A 196 -0.65 11.73 5.02
N THR A 197 -0.86 11.53 3.72
CA THR A 197 -2.19 11.12 3.19
C THR A 197 -2.65 9.78 3.75
N VAL A 198 -1.76 8.78 3.77
CA VAL A 198 -2.03 7.45 4.32
C VAL A 198 -2.33 7.53 5.82
N LEU A 199 -1.62 8.37 6.57
CA LEU A 199 -1.88 8.60 7.98
C LEU A 199 -3.22 9.28 8.23
N LEU A 200 -3.58 10.30 7.44
CA LEU A 200 -4.88 10.98 7.55
C LEU A 200 -6.04 10.03 7.25
N GLU A 201 -5.90 9.15 6.26
CA GLU A 201 -6.89 8.12 5.96
C GLU A 201 -6.96 7.04 7.06
N ALA A 202 -5.80 6.61 7.59
CA ALA A 202 -5.76 5.67 8.72
C ALA A 202 -6.41 6.26 9.98
N LEU A 203 -6.18 7.54 10.27
CA LEU A 203 -6.78 8.28 11.38
C LEU A 203 -8.30 8.37 11.24
N THR A 204 -8.81 8.81 10.08
CA THR A 204 -10.26 8.91 9.85
C THR A 204 -10.95 7.55 9.97
N PHE A 205 -10.31 6.48 9.50
CA PHE A 205 -10.84 5.13 9.64
C PHE A 205 -10.79 4.63 11.09
N TYR A 206 -9.66 4.77 11.78
CA TYR A 206 -9.54 4.42 13.20
C TYR A 206 -10.59 5.14 14.04
N ALA A 207 -10.79 6.44 13.81
CA ALA A 207 -11.80 7.23 14.49
C ALA A 207 -13.25 6.74 14.24
N LYS A 208 -13.51 6.14 13.07
CA LYS A 208 -14.82 5.59 12.72
C LYS A 208 -15.14 4.27 13.44
N PHE A 209 -14.12 3.44 13.72
CA PHE A 209 -14.30 2.07 14.20
C PHE A 209 -13.81 1.80 15.62
N THR A 210 -13.15 2.77 16.27
CA THR A 210 -12.77 2.63 17.68
C THR A 210 -13.98 2.80 18.59
N GLU A 211 -14.08 1.94 19.60
CA GLU A 211 -15.16 1.98 20.60
C GLU A 211 -14.93 3.08 21.65
N LYS A 212 -13.68 3.54 21.81
CA LYS A 212 -13.28 4.48 22.87
C LYS A 212 -12.82 5.81 22.30
N VAL A 213 -13.66 6.84 22.46
CA VAL A 213 -13.37 8.22 22.02
C VAL A 213 -12.07 8.79 22.63
N LEU A 214 -11.72 8.36 23.85
CA LEU A 214 -10.48 8.79 24.52
C LEU A 214 -9.23 8.38 23.75
N ASP A 215 -9.25 7.22 23.08
CA ASP A 215 -8.11 6.76 22.30
C ASP A 215 -7.92 7.60 21.02
N ILE A 216 -9.00 8.15 20.46
CA ILE A 216 -8.92 9.11 19.34
C ILE A 216 -8.24 10.40 19.80
N LYS A 217 -8.68 10.95 20.94
CA LYS A 217 -8.12 12.19 21.50
C LYS A 217 -6.65 12.05 21.83
N HIS A 218 -6.20 10.86 22.25
CA HIS A 218 -4.80 10.56 22.51
C HIS A 218 -3.95 10.62 21.23
N ILE A 219 -4.50 10.14 20.11
CA ILE A 219 -3.78 10.01 18.85
C ILE A 219 -3.74 11.32 18.06
N LEU A 220 -4.82 12.11 18.10
CA LEU A 220 -4.95 13.31 17.28
C LEU A 220 -3.90 14.35 17.66
N PRO A 221 -3.09 14.83 16.69
CA PRO A 221 -2.20 15.95 16.91
C PRO A 221 -3.00 17.20 17.24
N SER A 222 -2.49 17.97 18.19
CA SER A 222 -3.07 19.27 18.57
C SER A 222 -2.47 20.44 17.76
N ASN A 223 -1.57 20.17 16.82
CA ASN A 223 -0.81 21.19 16.11
C ASN A 223 -1.57 21.76 14.89
N ASP A 224 -1.32 23.04 14.58
CA ASP A 224 -1.97 23.74 13.47
C ASP A 224 -1.69 23.10 12.10
N ASN A 225 -0.53 22.46 11.97
CA ASN A 225 -0.12 21.78 10.76
C ASN A 225 -1.05 20.59 10.43
N PHE A 226 -1.37 19.77 11.42
CA PHE A 226 -2.36 18.70 11.28
C PHE A 226 -3.72 19.25 10.87
N VAL A 227 -4.21 20.31 11.54
CA VAL A 227 -5.51 20.91 11.22
C VAL A 227 -5.56 21.39 9.77
N LEU A 228 -4.48 22.01 9.29
CA LEU A 228 -4.35 22.46 7.90
C LEU A 228 -4.44 21.29 6.92
N PHE A 229 -3.59 20.27 7.08
CA PHE A 229 -3.56 19.13 6.16
C PHE A 229 -4.81 18.25 6.25
N PHE A 230 -5.41 18.12 7.43
CA PHE A 230 -6.66 17.40 7.62
C PHE A 230 -7.82 18.12 6.91
N LYS A 231 -7.88 19.45 6.95
CA LYS A 231 -8.85 20.23 6.17
C LYS A 231 -8.66 20.04 4.66
N ILE A 232 -7.42 20.11 4.17
CA ILE A 232 -7.09 19.87 2.76
C ILE A 232 -7.55 18.46 2.33
N PHE A 233 -7.25 17.45 3.15
CA PHE A 233 -7.65 16.07 2.93
C PHE A 233 -9.16 15.88 2.87
N LEU A 234 -9.91 16.48 3.80
CA LEU A 234 -11.37 16.38 3.87
C LEU A 234 -12.06 17.12 2.71
N ASN A 235 -11.61 18.34 2.40
CA ASN A 235 -12.25 19.18 1.39
C ASN A 235 -11.85 18.80 -0.04
N ARG A 236 -10.89 17.87 -0.22
CA ARG A 236 -10.29 17.55 -1.52
C ARG A 236 -9.84 18.79 -2.29
N GLU A 237 -9.48 19.84 -1.56
CA GLU A 237 -9.06 21.09 -2.15
C GLU A 237 -7.75 20.84 -2.87
N ARG A 238 -7.80 20.84 -4.22
CA ARG A 238 -6.60 21.10 -5.01
C ARG A 238 -6.05 22.40 -4.48
N THR A 239 -4.82 22.40 -3.98
CA THR A 239 -4.12 23.61 -3.57
C THR A 239 -4.07 24.58 -4.75
N GLN A 240 -5.06 25.47 -4.80
CA GLN A 240 -5.01 26.64 -5.65
C GLN A 240 -3.92 27.53 -5.07
N GLY A 241 -3.09 28.04 -5.97
CA GLY A 241 -1.82 28.69 -5.71
C GLY A 241 -1.76 29.50 -4.42
N ARG A 242 -0.76 29.19 -3.59
CA ARG A 242 -0.11 30.19 -2.76
C ARG A 242 1.37 30.16 -3.05
N ASN A 243 1.85 31.30 -3.50
CA ASN A 243 3.23 31.62 -3.79
C ASN A 243 4.13 31.17 -2.63
N ALA A 244 4.86 30.07 -2.81
CA ALA A 244 6.00 29.72 -1.99
C ALA A 244 7.24 30.31 -2.65
N GLU A 245 7.37 31.63 -2.59
CA GLU A 245 8.67 32.27 -2.73
C GLU A 245 9.43 32.06 -1.41
N ASN A 246 10.66 31.56 -1.56
CA ASN A 246 11.71 31.53 -0.54
C ASN A 246 11.46 30.65 0.70
N GLN A 247 12.04 29.46 0.71
CA GLN A 247 13.33 29.25 1.39
C GLN A 247 13.85 27.81 1.22
N ASN A 248 15.15 27.74 0.99
CA ASN A 248 15.98 26.56 0.80
C ASN A 248 15.68 25.43 1.80
N SER A 249 14.94 24.43 1.37
CA SER A 249 15.12 23.06 1.82
C SER A 249 15.03 22.18 0.59
N THR A 250 15.79 21.10 0.56
CA THR A 250 15.87 20.15 -0.55
C THR A 250 14.50 19.56 -0.86
N VAL A 251 13.76 20.27 -1.70
CA VAL A 251 12.46 19.90 -2.26
C VAL A 251 12.66 18.57 -2.97
N PHE A 252 11.95 17.54 -2.49
CA PHE A 252 11.53 16.42 -3.33
C PHE A 252 11.18 17.01 -4.68
N LYS A 253 11.98 16.74 -5.72
CA LYS A 253 11.65 17.13 -7.09
C LYS A 253 10.17 16.84 -7.25
N GLU A 254 9.40 17.92 -7.30
CA GLU A 254 7.98 17.86 -7.54
C GLU A 254 7.83 16.85 -8.67
N LEU A 255 6.92 15.89 -8.50
CA LEU A 255 6.35 15.22 -9.65
C LEU A 255 5.70 16.34 -10.45
N ASP A 256 6.52 16.94 -11.32
CA ASP A 256 6.17 18.09 -12.12
C ASP A 256 5.18 17.55 -13.14
N TYR A 257 3.91 17.62 -12.76
CA TYR A 257 2.79 17.25 -13.60
C TYR A 257 2.86 17.97 -14.96
N ARG A 258 3.57 19.11 -15.04
CA ARG A 258 3.86 19.81 -16.31
C ARG A 258 4.85 19.02 -17.17
N LYS A 259 5.90 18.41 -16.60
CA LYS A 259 6.83 17.51 -17.34
C LYS A 259 6.17 16.23 -17.84
N LEU A 260 5.21 15.67 -17.10
CA LEU A 260 4.39 14.52 -17.55
C LEU A 260 3.44 14.92 -18.69
N MET A 261 2.80 16.09 -18.60
CA MET A 261 1.92 16.63 -19.65
C MET A 261 2.68 16.99 -20.95
N ILE A 262 3.93 17.48 -20.84
CA ILE A 262 4.79 17.86 -21.98
C ILE A 262 5.41 16.64 -22.67
N ARG A 263 5.79 15.58 -21.92
CA ARG A 263 6.45 14.40 -22.50
C ARG A 263 5.53 13.47 -23.29
N ASP A 264 4.25 13.37 -22.93
CA ASP A 264 3.31 12.43 -23.56
C ASP A 264 2.39 13.07 -24.63
N ASN A 265 2.67 14.32 -25.01
CA ASN A 265 1.86 15.09 -25.98
C ASN A 265 0.36 15.20 -25.60
N LEU A 266 0.03 14.93 -24.33
CA LEU A 266 -1.35 14.85 -23.84
C LEU A 266 -2.05 16.20 -23.94
N LEU A 267 -1.35 17.31 -23.64
CA LEU A 267 -1.89 18.65 -23.79
C LEU A 267 -2.36 18.93 -25.23
N PHE A 268 -1.54 18.61 -26.23
CA PHE A 268 -1.89 18.82 -27.63
C PHE A 268 -3.01 17.88 -28.11
N LYS A 269 -3.07 16.66 -27.57
CA LYS A 269 -4.19 15.74 -27.82
C LYS A 269 -5.50 16.28 -27.24
N SER A 270 -5.50 16.73 -25.99
CA SER A 270 -6.67 17.32 -25.35
C SER A 270 -7.14 18.60 -26.05
N LEU A 271 -6.21 19.49 -26.44
CA LEU A 271 -6.55 20.69 -27.22
C LEU A 271 -7.18 20.36 -28.58
N LYS A 272 -6.74 19.26 -29.21
CA LYS A 272 -7.31 18.77 -30.48
C LYS A 272 -8.70 18.16 -30.27
N GLU A 273 -8.89 17.38 -29.22
CA GLU A 273 -10.19 16.79 -28.87
C GLU A 273 -11.22 17.88 -28.53
N GLU A 274 -10.82 18.88 -27.75
CA GLU A 274 -11.66 20.03 -27.41
C GLU A 274 -11.97 20.89 -28.64
N PHE A 275 -11.00 21.07 -29.55
CA PHE A 275 -11.27 21.70 -30.86
C PHE A 275 -12.32 20.93 -31.65
N LEU A 276 -12.31 19.60 -31.65
CA LEU A 276 -13.30 18.78 -32.36
C LEU A 276 -14.70 18.90 -31.76
N LEU A 277 -14.79 19.07 -30.44
CA LEU A 277 -16.06 19.14 -29.70
C LEU A 277 -16.69 20.55 -29.66
N THR A 278 -15.89 21.61 -29.84
CA THR A 278 -16.38 23.00 -29.74
C THR A 278 -17.21 23.41 -30.97
N GLU A 279 -18.35 24.05 -30.79
CA GLU A 279 -19.20 24.49 -31.91
C GLU A 279 -18.57 25.66 -32.71
N ASP A 280 -18.03 26.67 -32.03
CA ASP A 280 -17.37 27.82 -32.65
C ASP A 280 -15.84 27.62 -32.74
N LYS A 281 -15.42 26.97 -33.83
CA LYS A 281 -14.02 26.71 -34.13
C LYS A 281 -13.18 27.99 -34.26
N LYS A 282 -13.78 29.09 -34.76
CA LYS A 282 -13.05 30.35 -35.01
C LYS A 282 -12.71 31.04 -33.71
N LYS A 283 -13.68 31.12 -32.79
CA LYS A 283 -13.45 31.69 -31.45
C LYS A 283 -12.39 30.90 -30.69
N TYR A 284 -12.48 29.56 -30.71
CA TYR A 284 -11.50 28.70 -30.08
C TYR A 284 -10.08 28.90 -30.62
N LEU A 285 -9.90 29.00 -31.94
CA LEU A 285 -8.60 29.29 -32.57
C LEU A 285 -8.08 30.69 -32.22
N CYS A 286 -8.94 31.69 -32.10
CA CYS A 286 -8.54 33.04 -31.68
C CYS A 286 -8.01 33.06 -30.25
N GLU A 287 -8.66 32.36 -29.33
CA GLU A 287 -8.18 32.26 -27.94
C GLU A 287 -6.86 31.48 -27.84
N LEU A 288 -6.73 30.36 -28.56
CA LEU A 288 -5.46 29.64 -28.66
C LEU A 288 -4.32 30.50 -29.21
N LYS A 289 -4.59 31.32 -30.23
CA LYS A 289 -3.59 32.25 -30.78
C LYS A 289 -3.16 33.29 -29.77
N LYS A 290 -4.08 33.84 -28.97
CA LYS A 290 -3.72 34.79 -27.90
C LYS A 290 -2.77 34.14 -26.90
N VAL A 291 -3.08 32.92 -26.47
CA VAL A 291 -2.22 32.15 -25.56
C VAL A 291 -0.84 31.91 -26.17
N VAL A 292 -0.75 31.51 -27.44
CA VAL A 292 0.54 31.31 -28.13
C VAL A 292 1.33 32.62 -28.22
N ILE A 293 0.68 33.73 -28.58
CA ILE A 293 1.33 35.06 -28.66
C ILE A 293 1.85 35.50 -27.29
N GLU A 294 1.11 35.26 -26.22
CA GLU A 294 1.56 35.54 -24.86
C GLU A 294 2.79 34.69 -24.50
N LEU A 295 2.75 33.39 -24.78
CA LEU A 295 3.88 32.49 -24.56
C LEU A 295 5.13 32.89 -25.36
N GLU A 296 4.96 33.32 -26.62
CA GLU A 296 6.05 33.83 -27.46
C GLU A 296 6.65 35.12 -26.90
N LYS A 297 5.82 36.03 -26.37
CA LYS A 297 6.30 37.25 -25.70
C LYS A 297 7.12 36.91 -24.46
N THR A 298 6.65 35.95 -23.66
CA THR A 298 7.39 35.47 -22.48
C THR A 298 8.73 34.86 -22.89
N CYS A 299 8.76 34.08 -23.97
CA CYS A 299 9.99 33.45 -24.47
C CYS A 299 11.01 34.47 -25.01
N LYS A 300 10.55 35.51 -25.73
CA LYS A 300 11.42 36.61 -26.20
C LYS A 300 12.00 37.45 -25.06
N GLY A 301 11.27 37.61 -23.94
CA GLY A 301 11.77 38.28 -22.74
C GLY A 301 12.90 37.53 -22.00
N PHE A 302 13.12 36.25 -22.29
CA PHE A 302 14.26 35.48 -21.79
C PHE A 302 15.48 35.51 -22.73
N SER A 303 15.37 36.16 -23.90
CA SER A 303 16.40 36.14 -24.97
C SER A 303 17.25 37.43 -25.05
N THR A 304 17.12 38.34 -24.08
CA THR A 304 17.87 39.60 -23.93
C THR A 304 18.53 39.64 -22.57
#